data_AF-A0A9D8J1S6-F1
#
_entry.id   AF-A0A9D8J1S6-F1
#
_cell.length_a   1.000
_cell.length_b   1.000
_cell.length_c   1.000
_cell.angle_alpha   90.00
_cell.angle_beta   90.00
_cell.angle_gamma   90.00
#
_symmetry.space_group_name_H-M   'P 1'
#
loop_
_entity.id
_entity.type
_entity.pdbx_description
1 polymer ?
#
loop_
_entity_poly.entity_id
_entity_poly.type
_entity_poly.pdbx_seq_one_letter_code
_entity_poly.pdbx_strand_id
1 'polypeptide(L)'
;MTDREIVPALADLRAEIEQLDKADAATRERLEELVDRLEQQLTAAELGQHQLHLVEDIKDAITEFEVEHPRMTGILNDIMVTLSNLGI
;
A
#
# COMPACT_ATOMS: atom_id res chain seq x y z
N MET A 1 6.13 -16.56 -2.87
CA MET A 1 4.65 -16.79 -2.84
C MET A 1 3.93 -15.52 -2.40
N THR A 2 4.54 -14.78 -1.48
CA THR A 2 4.32 -13.37 -1.09
C THR A 2 3.82 -12.46 -2.21
N ASP A 3 4.47 -12.52 -3.37
CA ASP A 3 4.20 -11.65 -4.52
C ASP A 3 2.84 -11.93 -5.16
N ARG A 4 2.29 -13.15 -5.02
CA ARG A 4 1.04 -13.52 -5.70
C ARG A 4 -0.19 -12.89 -5.07
N GLU A 5 -0.11 -12.46 -3.82
CA GLU A 5 -1.22 -11.84 -3.06
C GLU A 5 -1.06 -10.31 -2.99
N ILE A 6 0.18 -9.81 -2.84
CA ILE A 6 0.45 -8.37 -2.72
C ILE A 6 0.40 -7.67 -4.08
N VAL A 7 0.94 -8.29 -5.14
CA VAL A 7 0.93 -7.69 -6.50
C VAL A 7 -0.47 -7.36 -7.00
N PRO A 8 -1.50 -8.24 -6.91
CA PRO A 8 -2.84 -7.87 -7.33
C PRO A 8 -3.43 -6.75 -6.47
N ALA A 9 -3.21 -6.75 -5.16
CA ALA A 9 -3.69 -5.68 -4.29
C ALA A 9 -3.04 -4.32 -4.61
N LEU A 10 -1.75 -4.30 -4.94
CA LEU A 10 -1.07 -3.09 -5.41
C LEU A 10 -1.61 -2.61 -6.76
N ALA A 11 -1.91 -3.53 -7.68
CA ALA A 11 -2.51 -3.20 -8.97
C ALA A 11 -3.91 -2.58 -8.80
N ASP A 12 -4.72 -3.15 -7.91
CA ASP A 12 -6.05 -2.62 -7.58
C ASP A 12 -5.94 -1.24 -6.91
N LEU A 13 -4.99 -1.05 -5.99
CA LEU A 13 -4.73 0.25 -5.36
C LEU A 13 -4.34 1.31 -6.41
N ARG A 14 -3.49 0.95 -7.38
CA ARG A 14 -3.11 1.83 -8.50
C ARG A 14 -4.31 2.24 -9.35
N ALA A 15 -5.17 1.28 -9.68
CA ALA A 15 -6.38 1.56 -10.46
C ALA A 15 -7.31 2.54 -9.71
N GLU A 16 -7.46 2.36 -8.40
CA GLU A 16 -8.23 3.27 -7.55
C GLU A 16 -7.61 4.67 -7.46
N ILE A 17 -6.29 4.77 -7.37
CA ILE A 17 -5.55 6.05 -7.41
C ILE A 17 -5.75 6.77 -8.75
N GLU A 18 -5.82 6.02 -9.86
CA GLU A 18 -6.11 6.60 -11.18
C GLU A 18 -7.55 7.09 -11.32
N GLN A 19 -8.47 6.57 -10.50
CA GLN A 19 -9.87 7.02 -10.45
C GLN A 19 -10.09 8.22 -9.53
N LEU A 20 -9.08 8.65 -8.76
CA LEU A 20 -9.16 9.85 -7.92
C LEU A 20 -9.45 11.10 -8.75
N ASP A 21 -10.24 11.99 -8.17
CA ASP A 21 -10.58 13.24 -8.81
C ASP A 21 -9.33 14.14 -8.91
N LYS A 22 -9.32 15.07 -9.86
CA LYS A 22 -8.17 15.99 -10.01
C LYS A 22 -7.99 16.90 -8.79
N ALA A 23 -9.05 17.07 -8.00
CA ALA A 23 -9.01 17.78 -6.73
C ALA A 23 -8.16 17.06 -5.67
N ASP A 24 -7.99 15.73 -5.79
CA ASP A 24 -7.27 14.88 -4.84
C ASP A 24 -5.81 14.64 -5.26
N ALA A 25 -5.22 15.55 -6.06
CA ALA A 25 -3.88 15.38 -6.61
C ALA A 25 -2.80 15.14 -5.54
N ALA A 26 -2.91 15.79 -4.37
CA ALA A 26 -1.99 15.57 -3.25
C ALA A 26 -2.14 14.17 -2.63
N THR A 27 -3.38 13.70 -2.47
CA THR A 27 -3.69 12.34 -2.00
C THR A 27 -3.18 11.30 -2.97
N ARG A 28 -3.42 11.52 -4.27
CA ARG A 28 -2.92 10.69 -5.36
C ARG A 28 -1.40 10.58 -5.31
N GLU A 29 -0.67 11.69 -5.21
CA GLU A 29 0.79 11.68 -5.15
C GLU A 29 1.30 10.88 -3.95
N ARG A 30 0.71 11.09 -2.77
CA ARG A 30 1.09 10.38 -1.54
C ARG A 30 0.82 8.88 -1.59
N LEU A 31 -0.30 8.48 -2.21
CA LEU A 31 -0.63 7.08 -2.43
C LEU A 31 0.27 6.43 -3.48
N GLU A 32 0.63 7.14 -4.56
CA GLU A 32 1.61 6.67 -5.54
C GLU A 32 2.98 6.46 -4.88
N GLU A 33 3.42 7.37 -4.00
CA GLU A 33 4.66 7.20 -3.22
C GLU A 33 4.61 6.00 -2.26
N LEU A 34 3.44 5.71 -1.67
CA LEU A 34 3.26 4.55 -0.81
C LEU A 34 3.34 3.24 -1.62
N VAL A 35 2.69 3.20 -2.79
CA VAL A 35 2.75 2.07 -3.73
C VAL A 35 4.18 1.82 -4.20
N ASP A 36 4.91 2.85 -4.62
CA ASP A 36 6.30 2.70 -5.08
C ASP A 36 7.20 2.17 -3.96
N ARG A 37 7.05 2.69 -2.74
CA ARG A 37 7.76 2.15 -1.56
C ARG A 37 7.42 0.70 -1.28
N LEU A 38 6.15 0.31 -1.41
CA LEU A 38 5.71 -1.09 -1.24
C LEU A 38 6.35 -2.00 -2.30
N GLU A 39 6.40 -1.58 -3.56
CA GLU A 39 7.03 -2.34 -4.66
C GLU A 39 8.55 -2.49 -4.46
N GLN A 40 9.23 -1.40 -4.07
CA GLN A 40 10.65 -1.42 -3.74
C GLN A 40 10.95 -2.35 -2.57
N GLN A 41 10.09 -2.36 -1.55
CA GLN A 41 10.27 -3.20 -0.38
C GLN A 41 9.96 -4.66 -0.64
N LEU A 42 8.95 -4.98 -1.46
CA LEU A 42 8.71 -6.35 -1.92
C LEU A 42 9.98 -6.90 -2.59
N THR A 43 10.60 -6.09 -3.45
CA THR A 43 11.88 -6.42 -4.10
C THR A 43 13.03 -6.54 -3.08
N ALA A 44 13.06 -5.69 -2.05
CA ALA A 44 14.10 -5.71 -1.02
C ALA A 44 13.93 -6.84 0.01
N ALA A 45 12.70 -7.31 0.24
CA ALA A 45 12.38 -8.45 1.10
C ALA A 45 12.94 -9.74 0.50
N GLU A 46 12.87 -9.88 -0.84
CA GLU A 46 13.56 -10.96 -1.55
C GLU A 46 15.08 -10.93 -1.33
N LEU A 47 15.65 -9.74 -1.05
CA LEU A 47 17.06 -9.52 -0.78
C LEU A 47 17.44 -9.63 0.72
N GLY A 48 16.49 -9.90 1.62
CA GLY A 48 16.74 -10.16 3.04
C GLY A 48 17.07 -8.93 3.91
N GLN A 49 16.69 -7.73 3.48
CA GLN A 49 16.86 -6.49 4.26
C GLN A 49 15.69 -6.31 5.26
N HIS A 50 15.98 -6.02 6.54
CA HIS A 50 14.94 -5.77 7.57
C HIS A 50 14.14 -4.49 7.27
N GLN A 51 12.82 -4.60 7.28
CA GLN A 51 11.87 -3.55 6.89
C GLN A 51 10.94 -3.23 8.07
N LEU A 52 11.34 -2.29 8.92
CA LEU A 52 10.63 -2.04 10.18
C LEU A 52 9.51 -0.99 10.08
N HIS A 53 9.48 -0.15 9.04
CA HIS A 53 8.58 1.03 9.02
C HIS A 53 7.42 0.95 8.01
N LEU A 54 7.34 -0.07 7.16
CA LEU A 54 6.32 -0.12 6.11
C LEU A 54 4.91 -0.35 6.65
N VAL A 55 4.79 -1.22 7.65
CA VAL A 55 3.50 -1.50 8.31
C VAL A 55 3.00 -0.26 9.04
N GLU A 56 3.90 0.58 9.57
CA GLU A 56 3.54 1.86 10.18
C GLU A 56 3.09 2.87 9.11
N ASP A 57 3.85 3.02 8.01
CA ASP A 57 3.48 3.90 6.89
C ASP A 57 2.09 3.55 6.31
N ILE A 58 1.77 2.26 6.18
CA ILE A 58 0.45 1.81 5.71
C ILE A 58 -0.64 2.13 6.74
N LYS A 59 -0.40 1.96 8.04
CA LYS A 59 -1.37 2.30 9.10
C LYS A 59 -1.69 3.78 9.13
N ASP A 60 -0.69 4.61 8.96
CA ASP A 60 -0.86 6.07 8.90
C ASP A 60 -1.70 6.46 7.68
N ALA A 61 -1.42 5.88 6.51
CA ALA A 61 -2.23 6.08 5.31
C ALA A 61 -3.68 5.59 5.49
N ILE A 62 -3.89 4.42 6.09
CA ILE A 62 -5.22 3.89 6.40
C ILE A 62 -6.00 4.91 7.26
N THR A 63 -5.39 5.42 8.32
CA THR A 63 -6.02 6.37 9.24
C THR A 63 -6.33 7.69 8.56
N GLU A 64 -5.45 8.15 7.67
CA GLU A 64 -5.64 9.39 6.92
C GLU A 64 -6.79 9.29 5.91
N PHE A 65 -6.94 8.14 5.24
CA PHE A 65 -7.86 7.97 4.12
C PHE A 65 -9.15 7.21 4.46
N GLU A 66 -9.32 6.67 5.67
CA GLU A 66 -10.49 5.84 6.05
C GLU A 66 -11.85 6.55 5.88
N VAL A 67 -11.87 7.87 6.03
CA VAL A 67 -13.10 8.68 5.96
C VAL A 67 -13.43 9.05 4.51
N GLU A 68 -12.43 9.47 3.74
CA GLU A 68 -12.63 10.03 2.39
C GLU A 68 -12.55 8.97 1.29
N HIS A 69 -11.74 7.91 1.48
CA HIS A 69 -11.46 6.89 0.47
C HIS A 69 -11.57 5.46 1.02
N PRO A 70 -12.74 5.04 1.52
CA PRO A 70 -12.92 3.76 2.22
C PRO A 70 -12.55 2.52 1.38
N ARG A 71 -12.64 2.61 0.05
CA ARG A 71 -12.23 1.53 -0.84
C ARG A 71 -10.71 1.34 -0.88
N MET A 72 -9.95 2.44 -0.94
CA MET A 72 -8.48 2.39 -0.88
C MET A 72 -8.00 1.87 0.47
N THR A 73 -8.66 2.31 1.55
CA THR A 73 -8.39 1.84 2.91
C THR A 73 -8.56 0.33 3.04
N GLY A 74 -9.56 -0.25 2.37
CA GLY A 74 -9.76 -1.70 2.32
C GLY A 74 -8.56 -2.42 1.68
N ILE A 75 -8.10 -1.93 0.53
CA ILE A 75 -6.97 -2.51 -0.19
C ILE A 75 -5.67 -2.39 0.64
N LEU A 76 -5.43 -1.24 1.26
CA LEU A 76 -4.29 -1.03 2.16
C LEU A 76 -4.31 -1.97 3.36
N ASN A 77 -5.50 -2.26 3.92
CA ASN A 77 -5.66 -3.19 5.02
C ASN A 77 -5.36 -4.63 4.59
N ASP A 78 -5.82 -5.05 3.41
CA ASP A 78 -5.49 -6.36 2.84
C ASP A 78 -3.99 -6.53 2.63
N ILE A 79 -3.30 -5.49 2.11
CA ILE A 79 -1.83 -5.47 1.99
C ILE A 79 -1.18 -5.59 3.37
N MET A 80 -1.61 -4.80 4.37
CA MET A 80 -1.07 -4.83 5.73
C MET A 80 -1.22 -6.20 6.39
N VAL A 81 -2.39 -6.84 6.28
CA VAL A 81 -2.65 -8.18 6.84
C VAL A 81 -1.78 -9.22 6.15
N THR A 82 -1.63 -9.11 4.82
CA THR A 82 -0.75 -10.00 4.06
C THR A 82 0.70 -9.87 4.53
N LEU A 83 1.22 -8.64 4.63
CA LEU A 83 2.56 -8.36 5.15
C LEU A 83 2.75 -8.89 6.59
N SER A 84 1.77 -8.65 7.47
CA SER A 84 1.80 -9.13 8.86
C SER A 84 1.82 -10.66 8.97
N ASN A 85 1.06 -11.35 8.12
CA ASN A 85 1.03 -12.81 8.06
C ASN A 85 2.35 -13.41 7.58
N LEU A 86 3.18 -12.64 6.89
CA LEU A 86 4.51 -13.04 6.41
C LEU A 86 5.59 -12.91 7.49
N GLY A 87 5.27 -12.30 8.64
CA GLY A 87 6.21 -12.13 9.76
C GLY A 87 7.29 -11.08 9.49
N ILE A 88 7.00 -10.13 8.60
CA ILE A 88 7.81 -8.92 8.37
C ILE A 88 7.16 -7.76 9.15
#